data_AF-A0A401KR21-F1
#
_entry.id   AF-A0A401KR21-F1
#
_cell.length_a   1.000
_cell.length_b   1.000
_cell.length_c   1.000
_cell.angle_alpha   90.00
_cell.angle_beta   90.00
_cell.angle_gamma   90.00
#
_symmetry.space_group_name_H-M   'P 1'
#
loop_
_entity.id
_entity.type
_entity.pdbx_description
1 polymer ?
#
loop_
_entity_poly.entity_id
_entity_poly.type
_entity_poly.pdbx_seq_one_letter_code
_entity_poly.pdbx_strand_id
1 'polypeptide(L)'
;MNLFARAQTSFLSWKHGTPLSSGAYASPKFQSWHTFGPVQSWMATRSDIDTNTPTDPAGSGDTSRFVLLTWNIDATSPQTEKRVTEIITCIIGLDPRVDIIFLQEVSKPALQQILKDERVRELWLSSECDDTSWGDQSFAVMTLLSKARFTTNAAIGPIWRVKFPSHFARDTLCCDIFVPSPMEPEPTRIRLVNVHLDSLPIKPSHRPKQVSIATSLLRSAGQGLVAGDFNPVLDEDNGLLEKNGLVDAWATLRPEEPGFTWGLDGKQPFPPNRLDRIGILGLRSYDIKTLEPKPISGSSDDEPLWSDHHALIYSFGLVNE
;
A
#
# COMPACT_ATOMS: atom_id res chain seq x y z
N MET A 1 8.58 21.99 -17.35
CA MET A 1 7.68 22.02 -16.18
C MET A 1 7.21 23.45 -15.96
N ASN A 2 5.89 23.69 -15.98
CA ASN A 2 5.25 25.00 -15.84
C ASN A 2 5.46 25.58 -14.42
N LEU A 3 5.74 26.89 -14.29
CA LEU A 3 5.92 27.59 -13.00
C LEU A 3 4.70 27.44 -12.08
N PHE A 4 3.48 27.47 -12.65
CA PHE A 4 2.23 27.27 -11.91
C PHE A 4 2.15 25.89 -11.25
N ALA A 5 2.52 24.84 -11.98
CA ALA A 5 2.50 23.48 -11.45
C ALA A 5 3.49 23.29 -10.30
N ARG A 6 4.65 23.96 -10.35
CA ARG A 6 5.63 23.97 -9.25
C ARG A 6 5.07 24.69 -8.02
N ALA A 7 4.47 25.86 -8.17
CA ALA A 7 3.87 26.59 -7.05
C ALA A 7 2.73 25.80 -6.40
N GLN A 8 1.86 25.17 -7.19
CA GLN A 8 0.79 24.31 -6.68
C GLN A 8 1.34 23.10 -5.92
N THR A 9 2.35 22.44 -6.46
CA THR A 9 3.00 21.29 -5.79
C THR A 9 3.63 21.71 -4.47
N SER A 10 4.34 22.85 -4.44
CA SER A 10 4.94 23.39 -3.22
C SER A 10 3.88 23.75 -2.18
N PHE A 11 2.77 24.37 -2.59
CA PHE A 11 1.66 24.68 -1.69
C PHE A 11 1.02 23.42 -1.10
N LEU A 12 0.71 22.42 -1.94
CA LEU A 12 0.16 21.15 -1.47
C LEU A 12 1.13 20.40 -0.56
N SER A 13 2.42 20.41 -0.89
CA SER A 13 3.46 19.78 -0.06
C SER A 13 3.60 20.44 1.31
N TRP A 14 3.56 21.78 1.35
CA TRP A 14 3.53 22.53 2.60
C TRP A 14 2.27 22.24 3.40
N LYS A 15 1.08 22.35 2.76
CA LYS A 15 -0.23 22.12 3.39
C LYS A 15 -0.34 20.73 4.02
N HIS A 16 0.14 19.71 3.32
CA HIS A 16 -0.01 18.31 3.74
C HIS A 16 1.20 17.78 4.50
N GLY A 17 2.17 18.63 4.81
CA GLY A 17 3.37 18.22 5.53
C GLY A 17 4.02 17.00 4.87
N THR A 18 4.37 17.11 3.59
CA THR A 18 5.12 16.08 2.85
C THR A 18 6.61 16.42 2.65
N PRO A 19 7.30 17.16 3.55
CA PRO A 19 8.66 17.59 3.31
C PRO A 19 9.60 16.39 3.25
N LEU A 20 10.20 16.20 2.08
CA LEU A 20 11.46 15.48 1.94
C LEU A 20 12.59 16.48 2.19
N SER A 21 13.70 16.02 2.75
CA SER A 21 14.93 16.83 2.79
C SER A 21 15.22 17.35 1.38
N SER A 22 15.63 18.62 1.25
CA SER A 22 15.87 19.37 -0.01
C SER A 22 16.91 18.76 -0.98
N GLY A 23 17.34 17.51 -0.78
CA GLY A 23 18.14 16.74 -1.73
C GLY A 23 17.36 16.45 -3.01
N ALA A 24 18.10 16.26 -4.10
CA ALA A 24 17.65 16.16 -5.49
C ALA A 24 16.69 15.01 -5.85
N TYR A 25 16.13 14.29 -4.88
CA TYR A 25 15.33 13.09 -5.10
C TYR A 25 13.83 13.40 -4.94
N ALA A 26 13.29 13.88 -6.06
CA ALA A 26 11.89 13.95 -6.49
C ALA A 26 10.90 14.80 -5.68
N SER A 27 10.28 15.76 -6.38
CA SER A 27 9.10 16.47 -5.90
C SER A 27 7.88 15.54 -5.84
N PRO A 28 7.02 15.64 -4.81
CA PRO A 28 5.80 14.86 -4.72
C PRO A 28 4.89 15.16 -5.92
N LYS A 29 4.28 14.12 -6.49
CA LYS A 29 3.27 14.23 -7.53
C LYS A 29 1.92 13.85 -6.94
N PHE A 30 1.11 14.85 -6.59
CA PHE A 30 -0.24 14.64 -6.09
C PHE A 30 -1.16 14.11 -7.19
N GLN A 31 -2.02 13.16 -6.82
CA GLN A 31 -3.08 12.63 -7.66
C GLN A 31 -4.39 12.59 -6.87
N SER A 32 -5.49 12.24 -7.52
CA SER A 32 -6.79 12.11 -6.87
C SER A 32 -7.06 10.66 -6.47
N TRP A 33 -7.87 10.50 -5.42
CA TRP A 33 -8.62 9.26 -5.24
C TRP A 33 -9.71 9.16 -6.30
N HIS A 34 -10.13 7.96 -6.63
CA HIS A 34 -11.18 7.71 -7.62
C HIS A 34 -12.26 6.81 -7.05
N THR A 35 -13.51 7.11 -7.40
CA THR A 35 -14.68 6.26 -7.15
C THR A 35 -15.39 5.97 -8.46
N PHE A 36 -15.97 4.79 -8.60
CA PHE A 36 -16.79 4.48 -9.77
C PHE A 36 -18.15 5.16 -9.64
N GLY A 37 -18.44 6.05 -10.58
CA GLY A 37 -19.59 6.95 -10.56
C GLY A 37 -20.82 6.42 -11.31
N PRO A 38 -21.97 7.11 -11.16
CA PRO A 38 -23.23 6.75 -11.82
C PRO A 38 -23.17 6.84 -13.34
N VAL A 39 -22.21 7.59 -13.89
CA VAL A 39 -21.95 7.71 -15.34
C VAL A 39 -21.11 6.56 -15.91
N GLN A 40 -20.99 5.45 -15.17
CA GLN A 40 -20.26 4.23 -15.57
C GLN A 40 -18.77 4.49 -15.86
N SER A 41 -18.16 5.40 -15.09
CA SER A 41 -16.73 5.72 -15.20
C SER A 41 -16.11 6.01 -13.84
N TRP A 42 -14.79 5.85 -13.75
CA TRP A 42 -14.01 6.28 -12.60
C TRP A 42 -13.90 7.80 -12.59
N MET A 43 -14.29 8.43 -11.48
CA MET A 43 -14.29 9.87 -11.29
C MET A 43 -13.41 10.25 -10.11
N ALA A 44 -12.72 11.38 -10.21
CA ALA A 44 -11.94 11.93 -9.12
C ALA A 44 -12.85 12.25 -7.92
N THR A 45 -12.55 11.66 -6.77
CA THR A 45 -13.12 12.01 -5.47
C THR A 45 -12.24 13.06 -4.83
N ARG A 46 -12.86 14.11 -4.29
CA ARG A 46 -12.14 15.11 -3.52
C ARG A 46 -11.73 14.52 -2.17
N SER A 47 -10.51 14.82 -1.75
CA SER A 47 -9.93 14.40 -0.47
C SER A 47 -10.25 15.41 0.65
N ASP A 48 -11.31 16.20 0.48
CA ASP A 48 -11.75 17.15 1.49
C ASP A 48 -12.39 16.39 2.66
N ILE A 49 -11.85 16.66 3.85
CA ILE A 49 -12.42 16.21 5.10
C ILE A 49 -13.74 16.96 5.26
N ASP A 50 -14.86 16.39 4.81
CA ASP A 50 -16.17 16.84 5.24
C ASP A 50 -16.44 16.19 6.61
N THR A 51 -15.93 16.83 7.67
CA THR A 51 -16.14 16.45 9.08
C THR A 51 -17.62 16.50 9.51
N ASN A 52 -18.54 16.85 8.61
CA ASN A 52 -19.96 17.04 8.90
C ASN A 52 -20.84 15.84 8.54
N THR A 53 -20.26 14.70 8.16
CA THR A 53 -21.06 13.50 7.94
C THR A 53 -21.42 12.90 9.31
N PRO A 54 -22.71 12.79 9.68
CA PRO A 54 -23.10 12.21 10.96
C PRO A 54 -22.58 10.77 11.06
N THR A 55 -21.96 10.44 12.18
CA THR A 55 -21.58 9.07 12.52
C THR A 55 -22.82 8.20 12.50
N ASP A 56 -22.87 7.19 11.64
CA ASP A 56 -23.97 6.22 11.63
C ASP A 56 -23.89 5.40 12.94
N PRO A 57 -24.91 5.46 13.82
CA PRO A 57 -24.87 4.74 15.10
C PRO A 57 -24.98 3.21 14.96
N ALA A 58 -25.09 2.66 13.75
CA ALA A 58 -25.40 1.25 13.50
C ALA A 58 -24.19 0.32 13.19
N GLY A 59 -22.94 0.81 13.29
CA GLY A 59 -21.75 -0.03 13.07
C GLY A 59 -21.08 -0.48 14.37
N SER A 60 -21.53 -1.57 14.99
CA SER A 60 -20.95 -2.11 16.24
C SER A 60 -19.60 -2.83 16.05
N GLY A 61 -18.74 -2.34 15.15
CA GLY A 61 -17.37 -2.83 14.97
C GLY A 61 -16.38 -2.00 15.78
N ASP A 62 -15.25 -2.58 16.15
CA ASP A 62 -14.14 -1.83 16.74
C ASP A 62 -13.60 -0.81 15.72
N THR A 63 -14.00 0.46 15.87
CA THR A 63 -13.61 1.51 14.93
C THR A 63 -12.18 2.00 15.15
N SER A 64 -11.47 1.52 16.18
CA SER A 64 -10.07 1.90 16.45
C SER A 64 -9.04 1.12 15.62
N ARG A 65 -9.46 -0.02 15.05
CA ARG A 65 -8.58 -0.95 14.34
C ARG A 65 -8.78 -0.91 12.84
N PHE A 66 -7.66 -0.97 12.12
CA PHE A 66 -7.61 -1.09 10.67
C PHE A 66 -6.95 -2.41 10.29
N VAL A 67 -7.42 -3.00 9.20
CA VAL A 67 -6.82 -4.18 8.58
C VAL A 67 -6.21 -3.79 7.23
N LEU A 68 -4.89 -3.90 7.14
CA LEU A 68 -4.12 -3.74 5.91
C LEU A 68 -3.84 -5.12 5.31
N LEU A 69 -4.04 -5.25 4.00
CA LEU A 69 -3.47 -6.32 3.19
C LEU A 69 -2.42 -5.72 2.26
N THR A 70 -1.21 -6.30 2.21
CA THR A 70 -0.22 -5.99 1.17
C THR A 70 0.17 -7.23 0.39
N TRP A 71 0.26 -7.10 -0.95
CA TRP A 71 0.56 -8.22 -1.83
C TRP A 71 1.22 -7.79 -3.14
N ASN A 72 2.40 -8.33 -3.44
CA ASN A 72 2.93 -8.37 -4.79
C ASN A 72 2.11 -9.40 -5.60
N ILE A 73 1.43 -8.94 -6.67
CA ILE A 73 0.54 -9.79 -7.47
C ILE A 73 1.19 -10.32 -8.75
N ASP A 74 2.51 -10.13 -8.87
CA ASP A 74 3.40 -10.63 -9.93
C ASP A 74 2.91 -10.30 -11.35
N ALA A 75 3.48 -9.22 -11.89
CA ALA A 75 3.08 -8.60 -13.14
C ALA A 75 3.32 -9.49 -14.36
N THR A 76 4.22 -10.46 -14.23
CA THR A 76 4.82 -11.17 -15.37
C THR A 76 4.23 -12.56 -15.58
N SER A 77 3.55 -13.10 -14.57
CA SER A 77 2.91 -14.39 -14.72
C SER A 77 1.75 -14.41 -15.70
N PRO A 78 1.53 -15.58 -16.35
CA PRO A 78 0.46 -15.76 -17.32
C PRO A 78 -0.93 -15.73 -16.66
N GLN A 79 -1.98 -15.67 -17.48
CA GLN A 79 -3.38 -15.68 -17.04
C GLN A 79 -3.75 -14.52 -16.09
N THR A 80 -3.16 -13.35 -16.30
CA THR A 80 -3.31 -12.16 -15.45
C THR A 80 -4.76 -11.86 -15.07
N GLU A 81 -5.69 -11.82 -16.03
CA GLU A 81 -7.10 -11.50 -15.75
C GLU A 81 -7.75 -12.51 -14.78
N LYS A 82 -7.49 -13.80 -14.98
CA LYS A 82 -8.04 -14.87 -14.14
C LYS A 82 -7.42 -14.82 -12.74
N ARG A 83 -6.09 -14.72 -12.64
CA ARG A 83 -5.38 -14.55 -11.36
C ARG A 83 -5.91 -13.37 -10.57
N VAL A 84 -5.99 -12.20 -11.19
CA VAL A 84 -6.45 -10.97 -10.55
C VAL A 84 -7.90 -11.08 -10.07
N THR A 85 -8.78 -11.71 -10.86
CA THR A 85 -10.17 -11.95 -10.45
C THR A 85 -10.25 -12.84 -9.21
N GLU A 86 -9.44 -13.90 -9.15
CA GLU A 86 -9.40 -14.81 -8.01
C GLU A 86 -8.75 -14.16 -6.78
N ILE A 87 -7.70 -13.35 -6.95
CA ILE A 87 -7.12 -12.51 -5.89
C ILE A 87 -8.18 -11.58 -5.29
N ILE A 88 -8.89 -10.81 -6.12
CA ILE A 88 -9.95 -9.90 -5.67
C ILE A 88 -11.04 -10.69 -4.92
N THR A 89 -11.44 -11.85 -5.44
CA THR A 89 -12.42 -12.72 -4.80
C THR A 89 -11.95 -13.18 -3.42
N CYS A 90 -10.69 -13.58 -3.31
CA CYS A 90 -10.08 -13.97 -2.05
C CYS A 90 -10.11 -12.80 -1.06
N ILE A 91 -9.61 -11.62 -1.46
CA ILE A 91 -9.50 -10.44 -0.58
C ILE A 91 -10.88 -10.01 -0.05
N ILE A 92 -11.89 -9.97 -0.91
CA ILE A 92 -13.26 -9.57 -0.53
C ILE A 92 -13.91 -10.60 0.42
N GLY A 93 -13.52 -11.88 0.30
CA GLY A 93 -14.01 -12.96 1.15
C GLY A 93 -13.30 -13.09 2.51
N LEU A 94 -12.30 -12.25 2.80
CA LEU A 94 -11.55 -12.33 4.06
C LEU A 94 -12.38 -11.88 5.27
N ASP A 95 -12.13 -12.55 6.40
CA ASP A 95 -12.58 -12.17 7.73
C ASP A 95 -11.36 -12.15 8.70
N PRO A 96 -11.10 -11.03 9.41
CA PRO A 96 -11.80 -9.74 9.34
C PRO A 96 -11.68 -9.09 7.96
N ARG A 97 -12.67 -8.25 7.62
CA ARG A 97 -12.66 -7.50 6.35
C ARG A 97 -11.45 -6.57 6.27
N VAL A 98 -10.87 -6.48 5.07
CA VAL A 98 -9.74 -5.59 4.80
C VAL A 98 -10.25 -4.15 4.61
N ASP A 99 -9.55 -3.19 5.21
CA ASP A 99 -9.83 -1.76 5.07
C ASP A 99 -8.94 -1.10 4.01
N ILE A 100 -7.68 -1.53 3.94
CA ILE A 100 -6.63 -0.95 3.09
C ILE A 100 -5.96 -2.07 2.31
N ILE A 101 -5.82 -1.92 1.01
CA ILE A 101 -5.08 -2.86 0.16
C ILE A 101 -3.92 -2.13 -0.49
N PHE A 102 -2.71 -2.67 -0.32
CA PHE A 102 -1.51 -2.31 -1.05
C PHE A 102 -1.18 -3.42 -2.05
N LEU A 103 -1.16 -3.09 -3.33
CA LEU A 103 -0.72 -4.00 -4.36
C LEU A 103 0.61 -3.52 -4.95
N GLN A 104 1.51 -4.47 -5.19
CA GLN A 104 2.74 -4.28 -5.95
C GLN A 104 2.66 -5.10 -7.24
N GLU A 105 3.44 -4.71 -8.26
CA GLU A 105 3.42 -5.37 -9.57
C GLU A 105 2.05 -5.43 -10.25
N VAL A 106 1.26 -4.37 -10.10
CA VAL A 106 0.03 -4.23 -10.88
C VAL A 106 0.43 -3.90 -12.31
N SER A 107 0.37 -4.88 -13.20
CA SER A 107 0.57 -4.66 -14.65
C SER A 107 -0.62 -3.91 -15.27
N LYS A 108 -0.45 -3.38 -16.48
CA LYS A 108 -1.55 -2.69 -17.19
C LYS A 108 -2.79 -3.58 -17.39
N PRO A 109 -2.67 -4.86 -17.79
CA PRO A 109 -3.82 -5.77 -17.84
C PRO A 109 -4.42 -6.03 -16.45
N ALA A 110 -3.59 -6.16 -15.41
CA ALA A 110 -4.08 -6.34 -14.04
C ALA A 110 -4.90 -5.11 -13.58
N LEU A 111 -4.41 -3.89 -13.85
CA LEU A 111 -5.13 -2.65 -13.55
C LEU A 111 -6.48 -2.62 -14.25
N GLN A 112 -6.52 -2.92 -15.55
CA GLN A 112 -7.77 -2.96 -16.31
C GLN A 112 -8.76 -3.95 -15.71
N GLN A 113 -8.29 -5.13 -15.30
CA GLN A 113 -9.13 -6.14 -14.67
C GLN A 113 -9.64 -5.68 -13.29
N ILE A 114 -8.78 -5.11 -12.45
CA ILE A 114 -9.17 -4.54 -11.13
C ILE A 114 -10.23 -3.46 -11.31
N LEU A 115 -10.01 -2.51 -12.21
CA LEU A 115 -10.92 -1.38 -12.45
C LEU A 115 -12.22 -1.79 -13.17
N LYS A 116 -12.27 -2.99 -13.78
CA LYS A 116 -13.46 -3.57 -14.41
C LYS A 116 -14.33 -4.36 -13.43
N ASP A 117 -13.75 -4.94 -12.39
CA ASP A 117 -14.45 -5.76 -11.42
C ASP A 117 -15.55 -4.95 -10.70
N GLU A 118 -16.80 -5.43 -10.78
CA GLU A 118 -17.96 -4.74 -10.21
C GLU A 118 -17.87 -4.58 -8.70
N ARG A 119 -17.28 -5.56 -8.01
CA ARG A 119 -17.13 -5.54 -6.56
C ARG A 119 -16.06 -4.53 -6.15
N VAL A 120 -15.00 -4.37 -6.97
CA VAL A 120 -14.02 -3.29 -6.76
C VAL A 120 -14.68 -1.93 -6.92
N ARG A 121 -15.42 -1.74 -8.01
CA ARG A 121 -16.15 -0.50 -8.30
C ARG A 121 -17.15 -0.14 -7.21
N GLU A 122 -17.82 -1.13 -6.63
CA GLU A 122 -18.80 -0.94 -5.56
C GLU A 122 -18.10 -0.62 -4.23
N LEU A 123 -17.13 -1.42 -3.82
CA LEU A 123 -16.64 -1.45 -2.44
C LEU A 123 -15.41 -0.56 -2.18
N TRP A 124 -14.67 -0.15 -3.21
CA TRP A 124 -13.34 0.45 -3.03
C TRP A 124 -13.18 1.83 -3.69
N LEU A 125 -12.46 2.71 -2.99
CA LEU A 125 -11.80 3.88 -3.56
C LEU A 125 -10.47 3.44 -4.16
N SER A 126 -10.09 3.99 -5.30
CA SER A 126 -8.88 3.61 -6.03
C SER A 126 -7.89 4.75 -6.15
N SER A 127 -6.60 4.46 -5.97
CA SER A 127 -5.54 5.42 -6.31
C SER A 127 -5.47 5.68 -7.81
N GLU A 128 -5.81 4.69 -8.63
CA GLU A 128 -5.70 4.72 -10.09
C GLU A 128 -7.09 4.71 -10.75
N CYS A 129 -7.26 5.47 -11.83
CA CYS A 129 -8.38 5.33 -12.76
C CYS A 129 -7.93 4.85 -14.16
N ASP A 130 -6.62 4.93 -14.41
CA ASP A 130 -5.88 4.51 -15.59
C ASP A 130 -4.38 4.39 -15.23
N ASP A 131 -3.52 4.12 -16.20
CA ASP A 131 -2.07 3.97 -16.04
C ASP A 131 -1.28 5.27 -16.32
N THR A 132 -1.95 6.42 -16.47
CA THR A 132 -1.29 7.68 -16.88
C THR A 132 -0.25 8.16 -15.87
N SER A 133 -0.43 7.81 -14.59
CA SER A 133 0.48 8.20 -13.51
C SER A 133 1.79 7.40 -13.51
N TRP A 134 1.87 6.29 -14.26
CA TRP A 134 2.97 5.32 -14.22
C TRP A 134 4.13 5.68 -15.16
N GLY A 135 3.90 6.56 -16.14
CA GLY A 135 4.89 6.88 -17.18
C GLY A 135 5.22 5.64 -18.03
N ASP A 136 6.51 5.36 -18.22
CA ASP A 136 6.99 4.26 -19.07
C ASP A 136 7.03 2.90 -18.35
N GLN A 137 6.57 2.82 -17.12
CA GLN A 137 6.57 1.58 -16.35
C GLN A 137 5.54 0.57 -16.90
N SER A 138 5.92 -0.71 -16.96
CA SER A 138 5.03 -1.81 -17.37
C SER A 138 4.09 -2.25 -16.25
N PHE A 139 4.42 -1.92 -15.00
CA PHE A 139 3.63 -2.17 -13.80
C PHE A 139 3.95 -1.14 -12.72
N ALA A 140 3.06 -0.98 -11.74
CA ALA A 140 3.26 -0.06 -10.63
C ALA A 140 2.64 -0.58 -9.32
N VAL A 141 2.80 0.21 -8.26
CA VAL A 141 2.04 0.02 -7.01
C VAL A 141 0.67 0.68 -7.11
N MET A 142 -0.33 0.10 -6.45
CA MET A 142 -1.70 0.60 -6.39
C MET A 142 -2.24 0.49 -4.97
N THR A 143 -3.07 1.45 -4.56
CA THR A 143 -3.73 1.42 -3.25
C THR A 143 -5.24 1.46 -3.42
N LEU A 144 -5.95 0.58 -2.69
CA LEU A 144 -7.40 0.62 -2.56
C LEU A 144 -7.78 0.89 -1.10
N LEU A 145 -8.81 1.71 -0.89
CA LEU A 145 -9.40 1.99 0.43
C LEU A 145 -10.87 1.60 0.46
N SER A 146 -11.30 0.90 1.51
CA SER A 146 -12.69 0.47 1.69
C SER A 146 -13.61 1.69 1.78
N LYS A 147 -14.59 1.79 0.87
CA LYS A 147 -15.59 2.88 0.94
C LYS A 147 -16.33 2.84 2.27
N ALA A 148 -16.81 1.66 2.67
CA ALA A 148 -17.55 1.50 3.91
C ALA A 148 -16.78 2.06 5.11
N ARG A 149 -15.48 1.81 5.19
CA ARG A 149 -14.61 2.31 6.27
C ARG A 149 -14.37 3.81 6.18
N PHE A 150 -14.04 4.30 4.99
CA PHE A 150 -13.54 5.67 4.79
C PHE A 150 -14.60 6.69 4.35
N THR A 151 -15.88 6.30 4.33
CA THR A 151 -17.02 7.23 4.20
C THR A 151 -17.83 7.36 5.48
N THR A 152 -17.56 6.54 6.50
CA THR A 152 -18.37 6.51 7.74
C THR A 152 -17.55 6.73 9.01
N ASN A 153 -16.37 6.08 9.14
CA ASN A 153 -15.61 6.06 10.39
C ASN A 153 -14.29 6.82 10.33
N ALA A 154 -13.62 6.82 9.18
CA ALA A 154 -12.38 7.55 8.95
C ALA A 154 -12.51 8.40 7.69
N ALA A 155 -11.72 9.46 7.55
CA ALA A 155 -11.68 10.28 6.34
C ALA A 155 -10.43 9.99 5.53
N ILE A 156 -10.55 10.05 4.20
CA ILE A 156 -9.39 9.98 3.30
C ILE A 156 -8.68 11.32 3.23
N GLY A 157 -7.35 11.27 3.16
CA GLY A 157 -6.51 12.42 2.90
C GLY A 157 -5.95 12.44 1.47
N PRO A 158 -5.03 13.36 1.18
CA PRO A 158 -4.34 13.42 -0.11
C PRO A 158 -3.61 12.11 -0.42
N ILE A 159 -3.43 11.85 -1.72
CA ILE A 159 -2.60 10.77 -2.25
C ILE A 159 -1.58 11.33 -3.25
N TRP A 160 -0.34 10.85 -3.17
CA TRP A 160 0.75 11.32 -4.02
C TRP A 160 1.84 10.27 -4.22
N ARG A 161 2.56 10.39 -5.33
CA ARG A 161 3.74 9.59 -5.65
C ARG A 161 5.03 10.34 -5.36
N VAL A 162 6.04 9.63 -4.90
CA VAL A 162 7.43 10.12 -4.78
C VAL A 162 8.34 9.15 -5.51
N LYS A 163 9.05 9.62 -6.53
CA LYS A 163 10.02 8.78 -7.26
C LYS A 163 11.24 8.50 -6.38
N PHE A 164 11.70 7.26 -6.40
CA PHE A 164 12.94 6.89 -5.73
C PHE A 164 14.16 7.08 -6.63
N PRO A 165 15.37 7.24 -6.05
CA PRO A 165 16.57 6.77 -6.70
C PRO A 165 16.45 5.26 -6.88
N SER A 166 16.55 4.77 -8.12
CA SER A 166 16.18 3.39 -8.45
C SER A 166 16.79 2.96 -9.79
N HIS A 167 17.21 1.69 -9.87
CA HIS A 167 17.58 1.01 -11.12
C HIS A 167 16.37 0.59 -11.96
N PHE A 168 15.20 0.48 -11.32
CA PHE A 168 13.96 0.00 -11.93
C PHE A 168 12.89 1.10 -12.05
N ALA A 169 13.28 2.36 -11.83
CA ALA A 169 12.38 3.51 -11.79
C ALA A 169 11.20 3.35 -10.81
N ARG A 170 11.46 2.72 -9.66
CA ARG A 170 10.51 2.57 -8.55
C ARG A 170 10.05 3.91 -8.00
N ASP A 171 8.84 3.92 -7.49
CA ASP A 171 8.29 5.00 -6.69
C ASP A 171 7.68 4.46 -5.39
N THR A 172 7.20 5.38 -4.56
CA THR A 172 6.30 5.07 -3.48
C THR A 172 4.99 5.83 -3.67
N LEU A 173 3.89 5.16 -3.35
CA LEU A 173 2.55 5.73 -3.33
C LEU A 173 2.15 5.97 -1.88
N CYS A 174 2.03 7.24 -1.53
CA CYS A 174 1.76 7.69 -0.18
C CYS A 174 0.37 8.30 -0.10
N CYS A 175 -0.36 7.99 0.97
CA CYS A 175 -1.59 8.69 1.30
C CYS A 175 -1.71 8.95 2.79
N ASP A 176 -2.55 9.91 3.13
CA ASP A 176 -2.96 10.14 4.51
C ASP A 176 -4.38 9.59 4.72
N ILE A 177 -4.65 9.08 5.91
CA ILE A 177 -6.01 8.85 6.43
C ILE A 177 -6.16 9.60 7.75
N PHE A 178 -7.39 9.93 8.11
CA PHE A 178 -7.72 10.70 9.30
C PHE A 178 -8.71 9.93 10.15
N VAL A 179 -8.32 9.63 11.39
CA VAL A 179 -9.08 8.82 12.33
C VAL A 179 -9.65 9.76 13.40
N PRO A 180 -10.98 9.91 13.51
CA PRO A 180 -11.60 10.63 14.60
C PRO A 180 -11.28 9.93 15.92
N SER A 181 -10.87 10.70 16.93
CA SER A 181 -10.70 10.18 18.28
C SER A 181 -11.71 10.88 19.20
N PRO A 182 -12.38 10.17 20.13
CA PRO A 182 -13.21 10.81 21.14
C PRO A 182 -12.41 11.74 22.08
N MET A 183 -11.09 11.51 22.18
CA MET A 183 -10.20 12.22 23.10
C MET A 183 -9.64 13.51 22.49
N GLU A 184 -9.62 13.63 21.16
CA GLU A 184 -9.00 14.75 20.45
C GLU A 184 -10.04 15.47 19.58
N PRO A 185 -10.08 16.82 19.58
CA PRO A 185 -11.04 17.58 18.79
C PRO A 185 -10.78 17.47 17.28
N GLU A 186 -9.53 17.23 16.89
CA GLU A 186 -9.12 17.10 15.50
C GLU A 186 -8.82 15.63 15.16
N PRO A 187 -9.23 15.14 13.97
CA PRO A 187 -8.90 13.80 13.53
C PRO A 187 -7.38 13.56 13.51
N THR A 188 -6.97 12.43 14.05
CA THR A 188 -5.56 12.03 14.08
C THR A 188 -5.15 11.51 12.70
N ARG A 189 -4.10 12.11 12.12
CA ARG A 189 -3.55 11.70 10.83
C ARG A 189 -2.69 10.43 10.97
N ILE A 190 -2.92 9.45 10.10
CA ILE A 190 -2.04 8.31 9.89
C ILE A 190 -1.55 8.34 8.44
N ARG A 191 -0.23 8.30 8.23
CA ARG A 191 0.35 8.21 6.90
C ARG A 191 0.62 6.76 6.49
N LEU A 192 0.18 6.39 5.29
CA LEU A 192 0.33 5.06 4.73
C LEU A 192 1.21 5.14 3.48
N VAL A 193 2.21 4.27 3.39
CA VAL A 193 3.23 4.31 2.33
C VAL A 193 3.34 2.92 1.68
N ASN A 194 2.84 2.79 0.45
CA ASN A 194 2.99 1.58 -0.35
C ASN A 194 4.30 1.62 -1.14
N VAL A 195 5.10 0.55 -1.05
CA VAL A 195 6.39 0.44 -1.73
C VAL A 195 6.55 -0.87 -2.50
N HIS A 196 7.28 -0.78 -3.61
CA HIS A 196 7.98 -1.90 -4.21
C HIS A 196 9.41 -1.43 -4.44
N LEU A 197 10.34 -1.86 -3.57
CA LEU A 197 11.73 -1.43 -3.59
C LEU A 197 12.52 -2.07 -4.74
N ASP A 198 13.73 -1.59 -5.00
CA ASP A 198 14.59 -2.15 -6.06
C ASP A 198 14.78 -3.66 -5.89
N SER A 199 14.53 -4.41 -6.94
CA SER A 199 14.72 -5.86 -6.97
C SER A 199 16.18 -6.23 -7.23
N LEU A 200 16.51 -7.52 -7.14
CA LEU A 200 17.82 -8.09 -7.47
C LEU A 200 19.01 -7.59 -6.61
N PRO A 201 20.10 -8.38 -6.51
CA PRO A 201 21.29 -8.00 -5.72
C PRO A 201 22.24 -7.06 -6.50
N ILE A 202 21.72 -5.94 -7.02
CA ILE A 202 22.51 -4.94 -7.77
C ILE A 202 23.29 -4.03 -6.80
N LYS A 203 24.58 -3.81 -7.08
CA LYS A 203 25.46 -2.91 -6.31
C LYS A 203 25.86 -1.66 -7.13
N PRO A 204 25.80 -0.45 -6.55
CA PRO A 204 25.31 -0.15 -5.20
C PRO A 204 23.78 -0.30 -5.09
N SER A 205 23.30 -0.76 -3.93
CA SER A 205 21.87 -0.85 -3.65
C SER A 205 21.26 0.53 -3.43
N HIS A 206 20.04 0.72 -3.95
CA HIS A 206 19.23 1.90 -3.63
C HIS A 206 18.28 1.69 -2.45
N ARG A 207 18.00 0.44 -2.05
CA ARG A 207 17.01 0.11 -1.01
C ARG A 207 17.23 0.85 0.31
N PRO A 208 18.45 0.98 0.86
CA PRO A 208 18.67 1.78 2.07
C PRO A 208 18.19 3.23 1.95
N LYS A 209 18.42 3.85 0.79
CA LYS A 209 17.97 5.23 0.52
C LYS A 209 16.46 5.29 0.30
N GLN A 210 15.87 4.28 -0.35
CA GLN A 210 14.43 4.20 -0.58
C GLN A 210 13.65 4.09 0.75
N VAL A 211 14.09 3.20 1.65
CA VAL A 211 13.49 3.08 2.99
C VAL A 211 13.68 4.37 3.80
N SER A 212 14.84 5.02 3.69
CA SER A 212 15.08 6.31 4.35
C SER A 212 14.13 7.42 3.86
N ILE A 213 13.81 7.45 2.56
CA ILE A 213 12.82 8.38 2.00
C ILE A 213 11.42 8.06 2.53
N ALA A 214 10.98 6.80 2.48
CA ALA A 214 9.69 6.36 3.03
C ALA A 214 9.56 6.72 4.52
N THR A 215 10.60 6.46 5.30
CA THR A 215 10.66 6.80 6.74
C THR A 215 10.56 8.32 6.97
N SER A 216 11.22 9.13 6.14
CA SER A 216 11.14 10.59 6.25
C SER A 216 9.72 11.10 6.00
N LEU A 217 8.99 10.49 5.05
CA LEU A 217 7.57 10.78 4.81
C LEU A 217 6.74 10.47 6.06
N LEU A 218 6.95 9.32 6.71
CA LEU A 218 6.27 8.96 7.96
C LEU A 218 6.59 9.94 9.09
N ARG A 219 7.87 10.29 9.29
CA ARG A 219 8.28 11.22 10.35
C ARG A 219 7.67 12.60 10.19
N SER A 220 7.52 13.08 8.97
CA SER A 220 6.81 14.35 8.72
C SER A 220 5.31 14.30 9.01
N ALA A 221 4.72 13.10 9.05
CA ALA A 221 3.36 12.89 9.52
C ALA A 221 3.26 12.76 11.05
N GLY A 222 4.35 12.35 11.71
CA GLY A 222 4.43 12.02 13.13
C GLY A 222 4.20 10.53 13.42
N GLN A 223 3.39 9.86 12.58
CA GLN A 223 3.07 8.45 12.72
C GLN A 223 2.56 7.85 11.39
N GLY A 224 2.61 6.52 11.29
CA GLY A 224 2.18 5.82 10.10
C GLY A 224 2.86 4.47 9.90
N LEU A 225 2.70 3.92 8.70
CA LEU A 225 3.37 2.69 8.29
C LEU A 225 3.83 2.74 6.83
N VAL A 226 4.88 1.97 6.55
CA VAL A 226 5.32 1.62 5.20
C VAL A 226 5.18 0.11 5.03
N ALA A 227 4.60 -0.32 3.91
CA ALA A 227 4.35 -1.73 3.65
C ALA A 227 4.46 -2.04 2.15
N GLY A 228 4.84 -3.29 1.85
CA GLY A 228 4.96 -3.81 0.50
C GLY A 228 6.17 -4.71 0.34
N ASP A 229 6.64 -4.83 -0.89
CA ASP A 229 7.78 -5.67 -1.25
C ASP A 229 9.10 -4.88 -1.06
N PHE A 230 9.88 -5.29 -0.06
CA PHE A 230 11.14 -4.66 0.29
C PHE A 230 12.34 -5.24 -0.47
N ASN A 231 12.20 -6.40 -1.11
CA ASN A 231 13.29 -7.09 -1.81
C ASN A 231 14.64 -7.12 -1.04
N PRO A 232 14.69 -7.55 0.25
CA PRO A 232 15.92 -7.63 1.03
C PRO A 232 16.82 -8.78 0.55
N VAL A 233 17.58 -8.55 -0.53
CA VAL A 233 18.39 -9.56 -1.23
C VAL A 233 19.90 -9.33 -1.11
N LEU A 234 20.33 -8.35 -0.30
CA LEU A 234 21.74 -8.07 0.04
C LEU A 234 21.90 -7.95 1.56
N ASP A 235 23.12 -8.19 2.06
CA ASP A 235 23.42 -8.11 3.51
C ASP A 235 23.11 -6.73 4.12
N GLU A 236 23.26 -5.67 3.33
CA GLU A 236 22.94 -4.31 3.78
C GLU A 236 21.44 -4.10 4.04
N ASP A 237 20.59 -4.95 3.45
CA ASP A 237 19.14 -4.92 3.64
C ASP A 237 18.70 -5.50 5.00
N ASN A 238 19.61 -6.21 5.69
CA ASN A 238 19.35 -6.71 7.03
C ASN A 238 19.12 -5.56 7.99
N GLY A 239 18.01 -5.61 8.72
CA GLY A 239 17.64 -4.58 9.68
C GLY A 239 17.31 -3.21 9.07
N LEU A 240 16.89 -3.15 7.79
CA LEU A 240 16.58 -1.88 7.11
C LEU A 240 15.57 -1.02 7.86
N LEU A 241 14.55 -1.64 8.47
CA LEU A 241 13.51 -0.94 9.20
C LEU A 241 14.09 -0.31 10.49
N GLU A 242 14.82 -1.10 11.26
CA GLU A 242 15.42 -0.73 12.54
C GLU A 242 16.50 0.35 12.37
N LYS A 243 17.34 0.23 11.33
CA LYS A 243 18.31 1.28 10.95
C LYS A 243 17.64 2.61 10.64
N ASN A 244 16.37 2.60 10.25
CA ASN A 244 15.55 3.79 10.01
C ASN A 244 14.64 4.15 11.19
N GLY A 245 14.77 3.47 12.34
CA GLY A 245 13.94 3.73 13.53
C GLY A 245 12.48 3.35 13.35
N LEU A 246 12.19 2.42 12.44
CA LEU A 246 10.88 1.78 12.29
C LEU A 246 10.88 0.45 13.05
N VAL A 247 9.72 0.09 13.58
CA VAL A 247 9.50 -1.24 14.18
C VAL A 247 9.04 -2.19 13.08
N ASP A 248 9.66 -3.37 12.97
CA ASP A 248 9.20 -4.43 12.07
C ASP A 248 8.01 -5.16 12.72
N ALA A 249 6.83 -5.04 12.11
CA ALA A 249 5.59 -5.58 12.66
C ALA A 249 5.64 -7.12 12.77
N TRP A 250 6.27 -7.80 11.81
CA TRP A 250 6.39 -9.27 11.86
C TRP A 250 7.30 -9.69 13.00
N ALA A 251 8.51 -9.13 13.06
CA ALA A 251 9.48 -9.46 14.10
C ALA A 251 8.94 -9.17 15.52
N THR A 252 8.06 -8.18 15.66
CA THR A 252 7.42 -7.84 16.93
C THR A 252 6.32 -8.82 17.33
N LEU A 253 5.44 -9.18 16.40
CA LEU A 253 4.25 -10.00 16.71
C LEU A 253 4.49 -11.51 16.60
N ARG A 254 5.51 -11.92 15.82
CA ARG A 254 5.86 -13.31 15.50
C ARG A 254 7.39 -13.53 15.57
N PRO A 255 8.05 -13.23 16.71
CA PRO A 255 9.52 -13.26 16.81
C PRO A 255 10.15 -14.62 16.51
N GLU A 256 9.40 -15.71 16.73
CA GLU A 256 9.87 -17.09 16.52
C GLU A 256 9.58 -17.64 15.12
N GLU A 257 8.88 -16.88 14.27
CA GLU A 257 8.49 -17.33 12.93
C GLU A 257 9.27 -16.56 11.86
N PRO A 258 9.84 -17.25 10.84
CA PRO A 258 10.63 -16.59 9.80
C PRO A 258 9.80 -15.63 8.94
N GLY A 259 8.49 -15.86 8.83
CA GLY A 259 7.57 -15.01 8.06
C GLY A 259 7.86 -14.97 6.58
N PHE A 260 8.33 -16.08 5.99
CA PHE A 260 8.60 -16.14 4.56
C PHE A 260 7.37 -15.73 3.77
N THR A 261 7.57 -14.87 2.80
CA THR A 261 6.50 -14.39 1.90
C THR A 261 6.78 -14.74 0.46
N TRP A 262 7.93 -15.34 0.15
CA TRP A 262 8.32 -15.66 -1.22
C TRP A 262 9.20 -16.91 -1.28
N GLY A 263 9.10 -17.64 -2.39
CA GLY A 263 9.95 -18.81 -2.69
C GLY A 263 9.55 -20.11 -1.98
N LEU A 264 8.40 -20.14 -1.30
CA LEU A 264 7.92 -21.30 -0.53
C LEU A 264 7.50 -22.50 -1.39
N ASP A 265 7.19 -22.28 -2.67
CA ASP A 265 6.86 -23.36 -3.62
C ASP A 265 8.10 -24.13 -4.11
N GLY A 266 9.31 -23.69 -3.76
CA GLY A 266 10.57 -24.29 -4.19
C GLY A 266 10.85 -24.18 -5.69
N LYS A 267 10.06 -23.41 -6.44
CA LYS A 267 10.24 -23.22 -7.89
C LYS A 267 11.23 -22.10 -8.21
N GLN A 268 11.59 -21.31 -7.20
CA GLN A 268 12.44 -20.14 -7.35
C GLN A 268 13.94 -20.48 -7.27
N PRO A 269 14.80 -19.76 -8.00
CA PRO A 269 16.25 -20.01 -8.01
C PRO A 269 16.96 -19.57 -6.71
N PHE A 270 16.26 -18.87 -5.82
CA PHE A 270 16.77 -18.41 -4.54
C PHE A 270 16.00 -19.07 -3.39
N PRO A 271 16.64 -19.27 -2.21
CA PRO A 271 15.95 -19.80 -1.04
C PRO A 271 14.74 -18.94 -0.63
N PRO A 272 13.75 -19.54 0.06
CA PRO A 272 12.63 -18.78 0.61
C PRO A 272 13.09 -17.59 1.46
N ASN A 273 12.39 -16.47 1.34
CA ASN A 273 12.75 -15.24 2.04
C ASN A 273 11.50 -14.42 2.42
N ARG A 274 11.65 -13.52 3.40
CA ARG A 274 10.65 -12.54 3.81
C ARG A 274 10.87 -11.24 3.04
N LEU A 275 10.36 -11.22 1.80
CA LEU A 275 10.49 -10.07 0.91
C LEU A 275 9.53 -8.95 1.29
N ASP A 276 8.30 -9.31 1.62
CA ASP A 276 7.25 -8.38 2.00
C ASP A 276 7.37 -8.03 3.48
N ARG A 277 7.29 -6.74 3.81
CA ARG A 277 7.46 -6.25 5.18
C ARG A 277 6.52 -5.10 5.50
N ILE A 278 6.33 -4.87 6.80
CA ILE A 278 5.57 -3.75 7.35
C ILE A 278 6.40 -3.08 8.44
N GLY A 279 6.82 -1.84 8.18
CA GLY A 279 7.52 -0.99 9.12
C GLY A 279 6.58 0.06 9.71
N ILE A 280 6.54 0.17 11.04
CA ILE A 280 5.61 1.06 11.75
C ILE A 280 6.33 2.17 12.51
N LEU A 281 5.68 3.33 12.59
CA LEU A 281 6.09 4.49 13.38
C LEU A 281 4.89 4.99 14.19
N GLY A 282 4.95 4.91 15.51
CA GLY A 282 3.93 5.51 16.39
C GLY A 282 2.53 4.88 16.28
N LEU A 283 2.43 3.62 15.85
CA LEU A 283 1.18 2.87 15.76
C LEU A 283 1.22 1.65 16.67
N ARG A 284 0.05 1.18 17.10
CA ARG A 284 -0.12 -0.06 17.85
C ARG A 284 -0.35 -1.22 16.87
N SER A 285 0.39 -2.30 17.06
CA SER A 285 0.21 -3.57 16.34
C SER A 285 -0.73 -4.49 17.12
N TYR A 286 -1.66 -5.14 16.42
CA TYR A 286 -2.58 -6.10 17.03
C TYR A 286 -2.33 -7.53 16.56
N ASP A 287 -2.25 -7.74 15.24
CA ASP A 287 -2.06 -9.08 14.67
C ASP A 287 -1.39 -9.00 13.29
N ILE A 288 -0.70 -10.08 12.90
CA ILE A 288 -0.12 -10.25 11.57
C ILE A 288 -0.15 -11.73 11.18
N LYS A 289 -0.45 -12.00 9.91
CA LYS A 289 -0.43 -13.33 9.32
C LYS A 289 -0.12 -13.28 7.83
N THR A 290 0.37 -14.39 7.28
CA THR A 290 0.49 -14.59 5.84
C THR A 290 -0.83 -15.11 5.25
N LEU A 291 -1.04 -14.85 3.97
CA LEU A 291 -2.07 -15.48 3.14
C LEU A 291 -1.40 -16.13 1.94
N GLU A 292 -1.48 -17.45 1.86
CA GLU A 292 -0.85 -18.22 0.79
C GLU A 292 -1.57 -18.02 -0.56
N PRO A 293 -0.84 -17.83 -1.66
CA PRO A 293 -1.43 -17.80 -2.99
C PRO A 293 -1.90 -19.22 -3.35
N LYS A 294 -3.08 -19.33 -3.94
CA LYS A 294 -3.61 -20.62 -4.40
C LYS A 294 -3.36 -20.82 -5.90
N PRO A 295 -3.39 -22.07 -6.38
CA PRO A 295 -3.49 -22.33 -7.82
C PRO A 295 -4.77 -21.70 -8.38
N ILE A 296 -4.71 -21.34 -9.65
CA ILE A 296 -5.87 -20.90 -10.40
C ILE A 296 -6.96 -22.00 -10.38
N SER A 297 -8.22 -21.61 -10.22
CA SER A 297 -9.33 -22.56 -10.08
C SER A 297 -9.66 -23.28 -11.39
N GLY A 298 -9.98 -24.58 -11.30
CA GLY A 298 -10.45 -25.40 -12.43
C GLY A 298 -9.34 -25.86 -13.37
N SER A 299 -8.12 -26.03 -12.88
CA SER A 299 -6.97 -26.39 -13.70
C SER A 299 -6.08 -27.45 -13.00
N SER A 300 -5.16 -28.07 -13.76
CA SER A 300 -4.32 -29.20 -13.33
C SER A 300 -3.26 -28.81 -12.28
N ASP A 301 -2.65 -29.81 -11.63
CA ASP A 301 -1.63 -29.65 -10.57
C ASP A 301 -0.37 -28.83 -10.99
N ASP A 302 -0.15 -28.61 -12.29
CA ASP A 302 1.00 -27.87 -12.84
C ASP A 302 0.76 -26.35 -13.05
N GLU A 303 -0.38 -25.80 -12.61
CA GLU A 303 -0.76 -24.42 -12.93
C GLU A 303 -0.07 -23.36 -12.05
N PRO A 304 0.10 -22.13 -12.57
CA PRO A 304 0.70 -21.06 -11.81
C PRO A 304 -0.21 -20.68 -10.64
N LEU A 305 0.43 -20.35 -9.52
CA LEU A 305 -0.24 -19.74 -8.38
C LEU A 305 -0.77 -18.35 -8.76
N TRP A 306 -1.68 -17.81 -7.95
CA TRP A 306 -2.14 -16.42 -8.09
C TRP A 306 -1.03 -15.38 -7.98
N SER A 307 0.04 -15.70 -7.28
CA SER A 307 1.27 -14.94 -7.15
C SER A 307 2.37 -15.89 -6.65
N ASP A 308 3.62 -15.59 -6.93
CA ASP A 308 4.78 -16.22 -6.26
C ASP A 308 5.02 -15.67 -4.85
N HIS A 309 4.32 -14.58 -4.48
CA HIS A 309 4.29 -14.02 -3.13
C HIS A 309 3.08 -14.49 -2.31
N HIS A 310 3.27 -14.61 -1.01
CA HIS A 310 2.23 -14.65 0.01
C HIS A 310 1.87 -13.21 0.39
N ALA A 311 0.58 -12.93 0.59
CA ALA A 311 0.16 -11.64 1.11
C ALA A 311 0.49 -11.54 2.61
N LEU A 312 0.65 -10.31 3.12
CA LEU A 312 0.61 -10.04 4.55
C LEU A 312 -0.72 -9.37 4.90
N ILE A 313 -1.38 -9.88 5.94
CA ILE A 313 -2.57 -9.28 6.56
C ILE A 313 -2.16 -8.78 7.93
N TYR A 314 -2.35 -7.50 8.19
CA TYR A 314 -1.87 -6.82 9.39
C TYR A 314 -2.96 -5.94 10.00
N SER A 315 -3.16 -6.08 11.31
CA SER A 315 -4.09 -5.26 12.08
C SER A 315 -3.35 -4.25 12.96
N PHE A 316 -3.76 -2.99 12.88
CA PHE A 316 -3.14 -1.88 13.62
C PHE A 316 -4.15 -0.82 14.04
N GLY A 317 -3.72 0.09 14.91
CA GLY A 317 -4.52 1.25 15.32
C GLY A 317 -3.66 2.31 16.02
N LEU A 318 -4.32 3.34 16.55
CA LEU A 318 -3.65 4.36 17.36
C LEU A 318 -3.17 3.77 18.71
N VAL A 319 -2.12 4.35 19.28
CA VAL A 319 -1.55 3.87 20.56
C VAL A 319 -2.45 4.19 21.76
N ASN A 320 -3.21 5.28 21.69
CA ASN A 320 -4.00 5.84 22.81
C ASN A 320 -5.51 5.61 22.67
N GLU A 321 -5.91 4.62 21.88
CA GLU A 321 -7.31 4.14 21.80
C GLU A 321 -7.48 2.81 22.54
#